data_AF-A0A942ISV1-F1
#
_entry.id   AF-A0A942ISV1-F1
#
_cell.length_a   1.000
_cell.length_b   1.000
_cell.length_c   1.000
_cell.angle_alpha   90.00
_cell.angle_beta   90.00
_cell.angle_gamma   90.00
#
_symmetry.space_group_name_H-M   'P 1'
#
loop_
_entity.id
_entity.type
_entity.pdbx_description
1 polymer ?
#
loop_
_entity_poly.entity_id
_entity_poly.type
_entity_poly.pdbx_seq_one_letter_code
_entity_poly.pdbx_strand_id
1 'polypeptide(L)' 'MKVVFRSGKAWGYEEVPKKVYQELLKSESIGSYIRENIIDCYLSYPIRR' A
#
# COMPACT_ATOMS: atom_id res chain seq x y z
N MET A 1 6.58 -1.87 -2.27
CA MET A 1 5.24 -1.77 -2.90
C MET A 1 4.91 -0.30 -3.14
N LYS A 2 4.18 0.06 -4.22
CA LYS A 2 3.79 1.45 -4.52
C LYS A 2 2.26 1.58 -4.53
N VAL A 3 1.75 2.61 -3.83
CA VAL A 3 0.34 2.95 -3.80
C VAL A 3 0.16 4.35 -4.38
N VAL A 4 -0.70 4.47 -5.39
CA VAL A 4 -1.07 5.76 -6.00
C VAL A 4 -2.51 6.05 -5.65
N PHE A 5 -2.74 7.12 -4.91
CA PHE A 5 -4.07 7.55 -4.53
C PHE A 5 -4.70 8.38 -5.65
N ARG A 6 -6.04 8.36 -5.73
CA ARG A 6 -6.80 9.17 -6.70
C ARG A 6 -6.56 10.68 -6.56
N SER A 7 -6.10 11.13 -5.39
CA SER A 7 -5.68 12.51 -5.14
C SER A 7 -4.36 12.91 -5.81
N GLY A 8 -3.70 11.99 -6.52
CA GLY A 8 -2.39 12.21 -7.15
C GLY A 8 -1.20 11.99 -6.22
N LYS A 9 -1.44 11.80 -4.91
CA LYS A 9 -0.38 11.46 -3.95
C LYS A 9 0.04 10.00 -4.15
N ALA A 10 1.34 9.74 -4.12
CA ALA A 10 1.89 8.40 -4.19
C ALA A 10 2.80 8.12 -2.98
N TRP A 11 2.73 6.89 -2.48
CA TRP A 11 3.52 6.43 -1.36
C TRP A 11 4.20 5.10 -1.70
N GLY A 12 5.47 5.00 -1.33
CA GLY A 12 6.24 3.77 -1.38
C GLY A 12 6.26 3.12 -0.01
N TYR A 13 6.24 1.80 0.01
CA TYR A 13 6.35 0.99 1.22
C TYR A 13 7.47 -0.02 1.04
N GLU A 14 8.41 -0.06 1.98
CA GLU A 14 9.56 -0.98 1.96
C GLU A 14 9.25 -2.29 2.70
N GLU A 15 10.02 -3.33 2.37
CA GLU A 15 9.99 -4.65 3.03
C GLU A 15 8.61 -5.35 3.08
N VAL A 16 7.64 -4.90 2.27
CA VAL A 16 6.31 -5.52 2.21
C VAL A 16 6.43 -6.94 1.64
N PRO A 17 6.04 -7.99 2.41
CA PRO A 17 6.12 -9.36 1.96
C PRO A 17 5.23 -9.61 0.73
N LYS A 18 5.67 -10.51 -0.16
CA LYS A 18 4.88 -10.91 -1.35
C LYS A 18 3.48 -11.43 -0.98
N LYS A 19 3.33 -12.07 0.18
CA LYS A 19 2.03 -12.58 0.66
C LYS A 19 1.01 -11.45 0.85
N VAL A 20 1.43 -10.33 1.44
CA VAL A 20 0.57 -9.16 1.66
C VAL A 20 0.11 -8.56 0.34
N TYR A 21 0.98 -8.56 -0.68
CA TYR A 21 0.60 -8.14 -2.03
C TYR A 21 -0.43 -9.10 -2.68
N GLN A 22 -0.27 -10.41 -2.50
CA GLN A 22 -1.24 -11.39 -2.99
C GLN A 22 -2.60 -11.28 -2.29
N GLU A 23 -2.60 -11.03 -0.98
CA GLU A 23 -3.82 -10.81 -0.19
C GLU A 23 -4.49 -9.50 -0.60
N LEU A 24 -3.73 -8.43 -0.83
CA LEU A 24 -4.24 -7.18 -1.39
C LEU A 24 -4.94 -7.39 -2.73
N LEU A 25 -4.34 -8.17 -3.65
CA LEU A 25 -4.92 -8.50 -4.95
C LEU A 25 -6.22 -9.32 -4.86
N LYS A 26 -6.39 -10.09 -3.78
CA LYS A 26 -7.59 -10.89 -3.50
C LYS A 26 -8.63 -10.13 -2.69
N SER A 27 -8.28 -8.99 -2.10
CA SER A 27 -9.19 -8.20 -1.27
C SER A 27 -10.29 -7.58 -2.12
N GLU A 28 -11.51 -7.53 -1.57
CA GLU A 28 -12.65 -6.88 -2.23
C GLU A 28 -12.46 -5.35 -2.31
N SER A 29 -11.68 -4.79 -1.39
CA SER A 29 -11.37 -3.37 -1.33
C SER A 29 -9.91 -3.12 -1.01
N ILE A 30 -9.15 -2.77 -2.06
CA ILE A 30 -7.75 -2.34 -1.99
C ILE A 30 -7.57 -1.24 -0.94
N GLY A 31 -8.50 -0.29 -0.85
CA GLY A 31 -8.41 0.84 0.08
C GLY A 31 -8.55 0.45 1.55
N SER A 32 -9.49 -0.45 1.89
CA SER A 32 -9.65 -0.93 3.28
C SER A 32 -8.45 -1.76 3.68
N TYR A 33 -8.04 -2.69 2.80
CA TYR A 33 -6.91 -3.57 3.06
C TYR A 33 -5.62 -2.78 3.32
N ILE A 34 -5.30 -1.79 2.47
CA ILE A 34 -4.12 -0.93 2.65
C ILE A 34 -4.19 -0.20 3.99
N ARG A 35 -5.34 0.33 4.37
CA ARG A 35 -5.49 1.07 5.63
C ARG A 35 -5.29 0.20 6.86
N GLU A 36 -5.78 -1.03 6.83
CA GLU A 36 -5.74 -1.94 7.98
C GLU A 36 -4.43 -2.72 8.09
N ASN A 37 -3.80 -3.05 6.95
CA ASN A 37 -2.68 -4.00 6.91
C ASN A 37 -1.37 -3.40 6.41
N ILE A 38 -1.35 -2.16 5.91
CA ILE A 38 -0.15 -1.58 5.28
C ILE A 38 0.20 -0.19 5.81
N ILE A 39 -0.78 0.72 5.90
CA ILE A 39 -0.59 2.04 6.51
C ILE A 39 -0.20 1.85 7.98
N ASP A 40 0.82 2.58 8.42
CA ASP A 40 1.42 2.51 9.77
C ASP A 40 2.04 1.16 10.17
N CYS A 41 1.92 0.11 9.35
CA CYS A 41 2.57 -1.19 9.58
C CYS A 41 3.94 -1.32 8.91
N TYR A 42 4.17 -0.60 7.81
CA TYR A 42 5.43 -0.64 7.06
C TYR A 42 6.03 0.75 6.94
N LEU A 43 7.36 0.80 6.88
CA LEU A 43 8.10 2.02 6.57
C LEU A 43 7.62 2.56 5.23
N SER A 44 7.09 3.77 5.29
CA SER A 44 6.52 4.45 4.13
C SER A 44 7.27 5.73 3.82
N TYR A 45 7.38 6.03 2.53
CA TYR A 45 8.03 7.24 2.06
C TYR A 45 7.18 7.89 0.95
N PRO A 46 7.07 9.23 0.95
CA PRO A 46 6.34 9.92 -0.10
C PRO A 46 7.10 9.78 -1.41
N ILE A 47 6.40 9.32 -2.46
CA ILE A 47 6.93 9.31 -3.82
C ILE A 47 6.55 10.64 -4.45
N ARG A 48 7.51 11.55 -4.55
CA ARG A 48 7.37 12.76 -5.37
C ARG A 48 7.61 12.38 -6.82
N ARG A 49 6.69 12.80 -7.69
CA ARG A 49 6.77 12.61 -9.14
C ARG A 49 7.37 13.85 -9.79
#